data_AF-A0A1Y3BU70-F1
#
_entry.id   AF-A0A1Y3BU70-F1
#
_cell.length_a   1.000
_cell.length_b   1.000
_cell.length_c   1.000
_cell.angle_alpha   90.00
_cell.angle_beta   90.00
_cell.angle_gamma   90.00
#
_symmetry.space_group_name_H-M   'P 1'
#
loop_
_entity.id
_entity.type
_entity.pdbx_description
1 polymer ?
#
loop_
_entity_poly.entity_id
_entity_poly.type
_entity_poly.pdbx_seq_one_letter_code
_entity_poly.pdbx_strand_id
1 'polypeptide(L)'
;MNLEKRIEGWNKCITRILGIPWAFFIGAKLTIVQSRISLVNKVQKVYRSQGVQIHNRHIEIIVRQITSKVLVSEDEMSNVFSPGELIGLLRAERMGRALEEAICYQAVLLGITRASMNTQSFISEASFQETARVLAKAALLGRIDWLKGLKENVVLGG
;
A
#
# COMPACT_ATOMS: atom_id res chain seq x y z
N MET A 1 23.42 -12.46 22.36
CA MET A 1 22.00 -12.80 22.61
C MET A 1 21.22 -12.57 21.32
N ASN A 2 20.81 -13.65 20.64
CA ASN A 2 20.40 -13.61 19.23
C ASN A 2 18.96 -13.07 19.09
N LEU A 3 18.83 -11.83 18.62
CA LEU A 3 17.54 -11.11 18.51
C LEU A 3 16.59 -11.77 17.51
N GLU A 4 17.12 -12.45 16.48
CA GLU A 4 16.32 -13.18 15.49
C GLU A 4 15.57 -14.35 16.11
N LYS A 5 16.23 -15.13 16.99
CA LYS A 5 15.58 -16.23 17.72
C LYS A 5 14.49 -15.76 18.69
N ARG A 6 14.58 -14.52 19.19
CA ARG A 6 13.54 -13.92 20.04
C ARG A 6 12.32 -13.46 19.24
N ILE A 7 12.53 -12.93 18.03
CA ILE A 7 11.45 -12.53 17.11
C ILE A 7 10.68 -13.76 16.63
N GLU A 8 11.38 -14.85 16.33
CA GLU A 8 10.78 -16.12 15.90
C GLU A 8 9.96 -16.78 17.03
N GLY A 9 10.48 -16.77 18.26
CA GLY A 9 9.74 -17.22 19.45
C GLY A 9 8.53 -16.33 19.79
N TRP A 10 8.64 -15.02 19.57
CA TRP A 10 7.51 -14.09 19.71
C TRP A 10 6.42 -14.33 18.67
N ASN A 11 6.78 -14.52 17.40
CA ASN A 11 5.84 -14.85 16.33
C ASN A 11 5.07 -16.14 16.64
N LYS A 12 5.77 -17.18 17.12
CA LYS A 12 5.16 -18.47 17.48
C LYS A 12 4.22 -18.38 18.69
N CYS A 13 4.46 -17.43 19.59
CA CYS A 13 3.60 -17.17 20.75
C CYS A 13 2.37 -16.33 20.38
N ILE A 14 2.53 -15.35 19.48
CA ILE A 14 1.44 -14.51 18.94
C ILE A 14 0.45 -15.37 18.15
N THR A 15 0.93 -16.28 17.30
CA THR A 15 0.07 -17.24 16.56
C THR A 15 -0.69 -18.21 17.46
N ARG A 16 -0.29 -18.36 18.74
CA ARG A 16 -0.94 -19.26 19.71
C ARG A 16 -1.96 -18.55 20.61
N ILE A 17 -1.81 -17.24 20.81
CA ILE A 17 -2.66 -16.43 21.71
C ILE A 17 -3.75 -15.69 20.93
N LEU A 18 -3.46 -15.30 19.69
CA LEU A 18 -4.41 -14.73 18.76
C LEU A 18 -4.70 -15.79 17.69
N GLY A 19 -5.96 -15.99 17.32
CA GLY A 19 -6.31 -16.88 16.21
C GLY A 19 -5.48 -16.56 14.96
N ILE A 20 -5.26 -17.57 14.12
CA ILE A 20 -4.43 -17.50 12.90
C ILE A 20 -4.69 -16.22 12.06
N PRO A 21 -5.95 -15.76 11.88
CA PRO A 21 -6.22 -14.55 11.09
C PRO A 21 -5.71 -13.25 11.74
N TRP A 22 -5.82 -13.14 13.07
CA TRP A 22 -5.39 -11.94 13.81
C TRP A 22 -3.87 -11.79 13.85
N ALA A 23 -3.14 -12.91 13.95
CA ALA A 23 -1.68 -12.91 13.90
C ALA A 23 -1.18 -12.42 12.53
N PHE A 24 -1.81 -12.87 11.44
CA PHE A 24 -1.46 -12.43 10.08
C PHE A 24 -1.73 -10.94 9.87
N PHE A 25 -2.90 -10.46 10.29
CA PHE A 25 -3.27 -9.04 10.19
C PHE A 25 -2.32 -8.12 10.97
N ILE A 26 -1.98 -8.47 12.21
CA ILE A 26 -1.02 -7.72 13.02
C ILE A 26 0.38 -7.79 12.41
N GLY A 27 0.79 -8.95 11.90
CA GLY A 27 2.05 -9.15 11.20
C GLY A 27 2.18 -8.21 10.00
N ALA A 28 1.19 -8.21 9.10
CA ALA A 28 1.18 -7.35 7.92
C ALA A 28 1.28 -5.85 8.28
N LYS A 29 0.52 -5.41 9.31
CA LYS A 29 0.60 -4.03 9.81
C LYS A 29 1.98 -3.68 10.36
N LEU A 30 2.57 -4.58 11.15
CA LEU A 30 3.89 -4.38 11.71
C LEU A 30 4.95 -4.27 10.62
N THR A 31 4.89 -5.15 9.60
CA THR A 31 5.79 -5.11 8.45
C THR A 31 5.70 -3.79 7.69
N ILE A 32 4.50 -3.25 7.48
CA ILE A 32 4.32 -1.94 6.83
C ILE A 32 4.99 -0.85 7.65
N VAL A 33 4.73 -0.79 8.96
CA VAL A 33 5.29 0.24 9.84
C VAL A 33 6.82 0.17 9.89
N GLN A 34 7.36 -1.04 10.07
CA GLN A 34 8.81 -1.27 10.07
C GLN A 34 9.45 -0.87 8.73
N SER A 35 8.81 -1.22 7.62
CA SER A 35 9.28 -0.83 6.28
C SER A 35 9.31 0.69 6.11
N ARG A 36 8.26 1.39 6.56
CA ARG A 36 8.20 2.86 6.50
C ARG A 36 9.36 3.51 7.27
N ILE A 37 9.58 3.08 8.52
CA ILE A 37 10.66 3.61 9.37
C ILE A 37 12.03 3.33 8.74
N SER A 38 12.25 2.11 8.27
CA SER A 38 13.50 1.70 7.63
C SER A 38 13.80 2.53 6.38
N LEU A 39 12.81 2.75 5.52
CA LEU A 39 12.96 3.54 4.29
C LEU A 39 13.26 5.01 4.61
N VAL A 40 12.50 5.63 5.51
CA VAL A 40 12.74 7.03 5.91
C VAL A 40 14.14 7.19 6.45
N ASN A 41 14.59 6.31 7.36
CA ASN A 41 15.93 6.38 7.94
C ASN A 41 17.04 6.19 6.91
N LYS A 42 16.89 5.24 5.97
CA LYS A 42 17.87 5.01 4.90
C LYS A 42 18.00 6.21 3.97
N VAL A 43 16.87 6.77 3.51
CA VAL A 43 16.86 7.95 2.63
C VAL A 43 17.45 9.16 3.36
N GLN A 44 17.04 9.40 4.61
CA GLN A 44 17.55 10.51 5.41
C GLN A 44 19.07 10.41 5.62
N LYS A 45 19.61 9.20 5.83
CA LYS A 45 21.05 8.99 6.00
C LYS A 45 21.85 9.45 4.78
N VAL A 46 21.35 9.16 3.57
CA VAL A 46 22.00 9.58 2.32
C VAL A 46 21.99 11.11 2.19
N TYR A 47 20.84 11.76 2.38
CA TYR A 47 20.78 13.22 2.30
C TYR A 47 21.64 13.93 3.36
N ARG A 48 21.62 13.43 4.60
CA ARG A 48 22.49 13.96 5.67
C ARG A 48 23.97 13.80 5.34
N SER A 49 24.38 12.68 4.72
CA SER A 49 25.77 12.48 4.31
C SER A 49 26.23 13.45 3.22
N GLN A 50 25.29 14.02 2.46
CA GLN A 50 25.54 15.06 1.45
C GLN A 50 25.37 16.49 2.01
N GLY A 51 25.17 16.63 3.33
CA GLY A 51 24.95 17.93 3.96
C GLY A 51 23.57 18.54 3.70
N VAL A 52 22.65 17.82 3.07
CA VAL A 52 21.31 18.31 2.75
C VAL A 52 20.34 18.02 3.90
N GLN A 53 19.71 19.07 4.44
CA GLN A 53 18.69 18.94 5.46
C GLN A 53 17.29 18.88 4.82
N ILE A 54 16.65 17.71 4.91
CA ILE A 54 15.26 17.50 4.52
C ILE A 54 14.47 17.10 5.76
N HIS A 55 13.29 17.70 5.96
CA HIS A 55 12.40 17.30 7.03
C HIS A 55 11.78 15.93 6.73
N ASN A 56 11.78 15.03 7.72
CA ASN A 56 11.26 13.66 7.58
C ASN A 56 9.85 13.59 6.98
N ARG A 57 8.99 14.59 7.23
CA ARG A 57 7.60 14.64 6.75
C ARG A 57 7.50 14.56 5.24
N HIS A 58 8.45 15.14 4.49
CA HIS A 58 8.47 15.03 3.02
C HIS A 58 8.72 13.59 2.57
N ILE A 59 9.70 12.91 3.20
CA ILE A 59 10.04 11.52 2.88
C ILE A 59 8.89 10.60 3.30
N GLU A 60 8.29 10.82 4.47
CA GLU A 60 7.14 10.07 4.97
C GLU A 60 5.95 10.14 4.03
N ILE A 61 5.65 11.31 3.46
CA ILE A 61 4.59 11.47 2.47
C ILE A 61 4.85 10.59 1.25
N ILE A 62 6.08 10.55 0.75
CA ILE A 62 6.46 9.70 -0.40
C ILE A 62 6.37 8.22 -0.04
N VAL A 63 6.97 7.82 1.08
CA VAL A 63 6.99 6.43 1.55
C VAL A 63 5.58 5.91 1.85
N ARG A 64 4.67 6.78 2.31
CA ARG A 64 3.25 6.46 2.45
C ARG A 64 2.59 6.09 1.13
N GLN A 65 2.95 6.74 0.02
CA GLN A 65 2.44 6.39 -1.31
C GLN A 65 2.96 5.05 -1.80
N ILE A 66 4.25 4.78 -1.59
CA ILE A 66 4.92 3.51 -1.95
C ILE A 66 4.31 2.32 -1.17
N THR A 67 3.83 2.55 0.05
CA THR A 67 3.21 1.54 0.94
C THR A 67 1.68 1.65 1.02
N SER A 68 1.04 2.28 0.02
CA SER A 68 -0.40 2.56 0.04
C SER A 68 -1.28 1.37 -0.37
N LYS A 69 -0.67 0.30 -0.91
CA LYS A 69 -1.35 -0.86 -1.49
C LYS A 69 -0.97 -2.15 -0.74
N VAL A 70 -1.90 -3.09 -0.72
CA VAL A 70 -1.73 -4.43 -0.16
C VAL A 70 -2.31 -5.45 -1.13
N LEU A 71 -1.80 -6.67 -1.08
CA LEU A 71 -2.27 -7.77 -1.91
C LEU A 71 -3.15 -8.68 -1.05
N VAL A 72 -4.36 -8.99 -1.54
CA VAL A 72 -5.30 -9.85 -0.83
C VAL A 72 -4.78 -11.28 -0.79
N SER A 73 -4.75 -11.87 0.41
CA SER A 73 -4.28 -13.25 0.59
C SER A 73 -5.23 -14.23 -0.08
N GLU A 74 -4.70 -15.32 -0.63
CA GLU A 74 -5.51 -16.35 -1.31
C GLU A 74 -6.28 -17.24 -0.32
N ASP A 75 -5.82 -17.32 0.93
CA ASP A 75 -6.25 -18.33 1.90
C ASP A 75 -7.62 -18.09 2.55
N GLU A 76 -8.26 -16.92 2.39
CA GLU A 76 -9.54 -16.63 3.06
C GLU A 76 -10.56 -15.94 2.14
N MET A 77 -11.71 -16.62 1.97
CA MET A 77 -12.88 -16.17 1.21
C MET A 77 -13.60 -15.01 1.91
N SER A 78 -13.03 -13.81 1.85
CA SER A 78 -13.89 -12.62 1.89
C SER A 78 -14.46 -12.45 0.48
N ASN A 79 -15.76 -12.63 0.30
CA ASN A 79 -16.46 -12.56 -1.01
C ASN A 79 -16.30 -11.21 -1.74
N VAL A 80 -15.62 -10.26 -1.11
CA VAL A 80 -15.61 -8.85 -1.50
C VAL A 80 -14.40 -8.48 -2.35
N PHE A 81 -13.33 -9.28 -2.32
CA PHE A 81 -12.13 -9.06 -3.11
C PHE A 81 -11.67 -10.34 -3.80
N SER A 82 -11.08 -10.18 -4.97
CA SER A 82 -10.48 -11.33 -5.65
C SER A 82 -9.15 -11.71 -4.99
N PRO A 83 -8.82 -13.01 -4.88
CA PRO A 83 -7.52 -13.44 -4.40
C PRO A 83 -6.40 -12.85 -5.29
N GLY A 84 -5.33 -12.34 -4.67
CA GLY A 84 -4.25 -11.66 -5.39
C GLY A 84 -4.59 -10.25 -5.88
N GLU A 85 -5.78 -9.74 -5.62
CA GLU A 85 -6.16 -8.37 -6.00
C GLU A 85 -5.31 -7.36 -5.22
N LEU A 86 -4.82 -6.35 -5.95
CA LEU A 86 -4.09 -5.25 -5.35
C LEU A 86 -5.06 -4.14 -4.93
N ILE A 87 -5.25 -3.98 -3.63
CA ILE A 87 -6.21 -3.03 -3.05
C ILE A 87 -5.51 -1.93 -2.26
N GLY A 88 -6.19 -0.79 -2.09
CA GLY A 88 -5.70 0.27 -1.20
C GLY A 88 -5.74 -0.17 0.25
N LEU A 89 -4.66 0.05 1.00
CA LEU A 89 -4.59 -0.25 2.44
C LEU A 89 -5.76 0.36 3.21
N LEU A 90 -6.08 1.64 2.95
CA LEU A 90 -7.22 2.32 3.58
C LEU A 90 -8.57 1.70 3.20
N ARG A 91 -8.70 1.14 1.99
CA ARG A 91 -9.91 0.45 1.54
C ARG A 91 -10.06 -0.88 2.28
N ALA A 92 -8.97 -1.65 2.36
CA ALA A 92 -8.93 -2.90 3.12
C ALA A 92 -9.31 -2.68 4.60
N GLU A 93 -8.70 -1.68 5.25
CA GLU A 93 -8.99 -1.39 6.66
C GLU A 93 -10.42 -0.90 6.90
N ARG A 94 -10.98 -0.10 5.98
CA ARG A 94 -12.38 0.33 6.09
C ARG A 94 -13.35 -0.82 5.93
N MET A 95 -13.08 -1.72 4.99
CA MET A 95 -13.97 -2.84 4.70
C MET A 95 -13.90 -3.90 5.79
N GLY A 96 -12.72 -4.19 6.34
CA GLY A 96 -12.63 -5.09 7.49
C GLY A 96 -13.36 -4.56 8.72
N ARG A 97 -13.38 -3.23 8.93
CA ARG A 97 -14.21 -2.63 9.99
C ARG A 97 -15.70 -2.74 9.70
N ALA A 98 -16.12 -2.53 8.46
CA ALA A 98 -17.53 -2.54 8.07
C ALA A 98 -18.14 -3.95 8.11
N LEU A 99 -17.34 -4.97 7.82
CA LEU A 99 -17.75 -6.38 7.84
C LEU A 99 -17.54 -7.03 9.22
N GLU A 100 -16.93 -6.31 10.16
CA GLU A 100 -16.45 -6.86 11.45
C GLU A 100 -15.51 -8.08 11.29
N GLU A 101 -14.92 -8.25 10.10
CA GLU A 101 -14.06 -9.35 9.71
C GLU A 101 -12.64 -8.86 9.39
N ALA A 102 -11.63 -9.60 9.85
CA ALA A 102 -10.25 -9.28 9.54
C ALA A 102 -9.95 -9.70 8.09
N ILE A 103 -9.75 -8.73 7.20
CA ILE A 103 -9.31 -9.02 5.83
C ILE A 103 -7.82 -9.34 5.86
N CYS A 104 -7.47 -10.58 5.52
CA CYS A 104 -6.09 -11.02 5.40
C CYS A 104 -5.45 -10.48 4.12
N TYR A 105 -4.39 -9.69 4.26
CA TYR A 105 -3.60 -9.15 3.16
C TYR A 105 -2.11 -9.15 3.46
N GLN A 106 -1.30 -9.25 2.40
CA GLN A 106 0.14 -9.12 2.46
C GLN A 106 0.58 -7.67 2.15
N ALA A 107 1.54 -7.18 2.93
CA ALA A 107 2.17 -5.90 2.69
C ALA A 107 2.97 -5.93 1.38
N VAL A 108 2.72 -4.97 0.48
CA VAL A 108 3.46 -4.84 -0.78
C VAL A 108 4.09 -3.45 -0.85
N LEU A 109 5.37 -3.42 -1.24
CA LEU A 109 6.09 -2.18 -1.53
C LEU A 109 6.09 -1.92 -3.03
N LEU A 110 5.44 -0.85 -3.47
CA LEU A 110 5.40 -0.46 -4.87
C LEU A 110 6.38 0.67 -5.13
N GLY A 111 7.31 0.48 -6.08
CA GLY A 111 8.15 1.57 -6.56
C GLY A 111 7.31 2.76 -7.04
N ILE A 112 7.88 3.97 -6.99
CA ILE A 112 7.15 5.23 -7.23
C ILE A 112 6.40 5.20 -8.56
N THR A 113 7.04 4.76 -9.64
CA THR A 113 6.42 4.61 -10.97
C THR A 113 5.18 3.72 -10.94
N ARG A 114 5.28 2.53 -10.30
CA ARG A 114 4.14 1.60 -10.20
C ARG A 114 3.05 2.14 -9.28
N ALA A 115 3.42 2.80 -8.19
CA ALA A 115 2.46 3.44 -7.28
C ALA A 115 1.67 4.55 -7.99
N SER A 116 2.34 5.36 -8.83
CA SER A 116 1.72 6.42 -9.64
C SER A 116 0.84 5.89 -10.78
N MET A 117 1.18 4.74 -11.35
CA MET A 117 0.33 4.07 -12.35
C MET A 117 -0.88 3.36 -11.73
N ASN A 118 -0.80 2.93 -10.47
CA ASN A 118 -1.87 2.19 -9.80
C ASN A 118 -2.87 3.13 -9.07
N THR A 119 -3.31 4.17 -9.75
CA THR A 119 -4.29 5.14 -9.21
C THR A 119 -5.73 4.75 -9.58
N GLN A 120 -6.70 5.31 -8.85
CA GLN A 120 -8.12 5.04 -9.12
C GLN A 120 -8.60 5.77 -10.39
N SER A 121 -8.02 6.92 -10.68
CA SER A 121 -8.31 7.71 -11.87
C SER A 121 -7.50 7.22 -13.06
N PHE A 122 -8.19 6.85 -14.14
CA PHE A 122 -7.50 6.51 -15.38
C PHE A 122 -6.99 7.76 -16.10
N ILE A 123 -7.60 8.94 -15.89
CA ILE A 123 -7.12 10.22 -16.45
C ILE A 123 -5.76 10.59 -15.86
N SER A 124 -5.62 10.45 -14.54
CA SER A 124 -4.34 10.65 -13.83
C SER A 124 -3.28 9.63 -14.23
N GLU A 125 -3.66 8.36 -14.38
CA GLU A 125 -2.79 7.28 -14.87
C GLU A 125 -2.30 7.56 -16.30
N ALA A 126 -3.23 7.85 -17.24
CA ALA A 126 -2.92 8.04 -18.66
C ALA A 126 -2.05 9.27 -18.93
N SER A 127 -2.15 10.29 -18.08
CA SER A 127 -1.33 11.49 -18.13
C SER A 127 0.04 11.33 -17.46
N PHE A 128 0.32 10.20 -16.80
CA PHE A 128 1.66 9.91 -16.30
C PHE A 128 2.49 9.22 -17.38
N GLN A 129 2.10 8.01 -17.79
CA GLN A 129 2.79 7.21 -18.82
C GLN A 129 1.81 6.23 -19.51
N GLU A 130 2.25 5.61 -20.60
CA GLU A 130 1.53 4.52 -21.32
C GLU A 130 0.09 4.87 -21.74
N THR A 131 -0.14 6.12 -22.12
CA THR A 131 -1.47 6.72 -22.39
C THR A 131 -2.40 5.83 -23.22
N ALA A 132 -1.92 5.32 -24.36
CA ALA A 132 -2.74 4.47 -25.25
C ALA A 132 -3.21 3.18 -24.56
N ARG A 133 -2.32 2.50 -23.81
CA ARG A 133 -2.63 1.27 -23.08
C ARG A 133 -3.65 1.54 -21.98
N VAL A 134 -3.48 2.64 -21.23
CA VAL A 134 -4.35 3.00 -20.11
C VAL A 134 -5.76 3.32 -20.59
N LEU A 135 -5.88 4.14 -21.64
CA LEU A 135 -7.17 4.52 -22.22
C LEU A 135 -7.88 3.31 -22.84
N ALA A 136 -7.16 2.46 -23.59
CA ALA A 136 -7.74 1.23 -24.13
C ALA A 136 -8.27 0.31 -23.03
N LYS A 137 -7.50 0.10 -21.95
CA LYS A 137 -7.93 -0.68 -20.79
C LYS A 137 -9.15 -0.07 -20.10
N ALA A 138 -9.19 1.25 -19.95
CA ALA A 138 -10.31 1.96 -19.34
C ALA A 138 -11.58 1.84 -20.19
N ALA A 139 -11.47 1.97 -21.51
CA ALA A 139 -12.59 1.81 -22.45
C ALA A 139 -13.15 0.38 -22.44
N LEU A 140 -12.27 -0.63 -22.49
CA LEU A 140 -12.67 -2.04 -22.43
C LEU A 140 -13.39 -2.42 -21.14
N LEU A 141 -12.96 -1.85 -20.01
CA LEU A 141 -13.55 -2.10 -18.70
C LEU A 141 -14.72 -1.15 -18.37
N GLY A 142 -15.03 -0.18 -19.23
CA GLY A 142 -16.04 0.86 -18.95
C GLY A 142 -15.74 1.66 -17.68
N ARG A 143 -14.47 1.95 -17.37
CA ARG A 143 -14.08 2.68 -16.15
C ARG A 143 -14.65 4.10 -16.16
N ILE A 144 -15.25 4.51 -15.05
CA ILE A 144 -15.73 5.87 -14.80
C ILE A 144 -14.75 6.58 -13.86
N ASP A 145 -14.33 7.79 -14.23
CA ASP A 145 -13.51 8.66 -13.39
C ASP A 145 -14.39 9.63 -12.60
N TRP A 146 -14.14 9.74 -11.30
CA TRP A 146 -14.94 10.56 -10.38
C TRP A 146 -14.26 11.89 -10.02
N LEU A 147 -13.11 12.21 -10.64
CA LEU A 147 -12.42 13.51 -10.51
C LEU A 147 -12.08 13.88 -9.05
N LYS A 148 -11.73 12.87 -8.24
CA LYS A 148 -11.42 13.08 -6.81
C LYS A 148 -10.00 13.59 -6.59
N GLY A 149 -9.13 13.45 -7.59
CA GLY A 149 -7.73 13.81 -7.55
C GLY A 149 -7.46 15.21 -8.12
N LEU A 150 -6.31 15.77 -7.73
CA LEU A 150 -5.89 17.08 -8.22
C LEU A 150 -5.66 17.10 -9.73
N LYS A 151 -5.00 16.08 -10.28
CA LYS A 151 -4.56 16.06 -11.68
C LYS A 151 -5.73 15.95 -12.65
N GLU A 152 -6.75 15.16 -12.33
CA GLU A 152 -7.96 15.08 -13.14
C GLU A 152 -8.67 16.43 -13.26
N ASN A 153 -8.81 17.14 -12.13
CA ASN A 153 -9.49 18.43 -12.09
C ASN A 153 -8.74 19.49 -12.90
N VAL A 154 -7.41 19.53 -12.77
CA VAL A 154 -6.57 20.45 -13.55
C VAL A 154 -6.66 20.16 -15.05
N VAL A 155 -6.68 18.89 -15.47
CA VAL A 155 -6.76 18.51 -16.90
C VAL A 155 -8.09 18.95 -17.52
N LEU A 156 -9.19 18.93 -16.75
CA LEU A 156 -10.50 19.37 -17.20
C LEU A 156 -10.72 20.89 -17.10
N GLY A 157 -9.76 21.63 -16.53
CA GLY A 157 -9.87 23.07 -16.35
C GLY A 157 -10.87 23.49 -15.28
N GLY A 158 -11.07 22.65 -14.25
CA GLY A 158 -11.85 22.97 -13.06
C GLY A 158 -11.16 23.94 -12.11
#